data_AF-A0A3Q9GAY1-F1
#
_entry.id   AF-A0A3Q9GAY1-F1
#
_cell.length_a   1.000
_cell.length_b   1.000
_cell.length_c   1.000
_cell.angle_alpha   90.00
_cell.angle_beta   90.00
_cell.angle_gamma   90.00
#
_symmetry.space_group_name_H-M   'P 1'
#
loop_
_entity.id
_entity.type
_entity.pdbx_description
1 polymer ?
#
loop_
_entity_poly.entity_id
_entity_poly.type
_entity_poly.pdbx_seq_one_letter_code
_entity_poly.pdbx_strand_id
1 'polypeptide(L)'
;MINLKSFSIILVTFAVFGSYAASAHDSHTHSAPWQACENKQKSAQCSFTNGDDDLFKGSCQVFTDTLMCVRNQPIIHVETLDKKLKEKVKKVTGVDLHN
;
A
#
# COMPACT_ATOMS: atom_id res chain seq x y z
N MET A 1 -41.68 -6.43 37.62
CA MET A 1 -41.78 -4.95 37.73
C MET A 1 -40.37 -4.42 38.00
N ILE A 2 -39.73 -3.84 36.99
CA ILE A 2 -38.32 -3.40 37.05
C ILE A 2 -38.29 -1.99 37.68
N ASN A 3 -37.42 -1.78 38.68
CA ASN A 3 -37.35 -0.54 39.45
C ASN A 3 -36.71 0.61 38.67
N LEU A 4 -37.28 1.82 38.78
CA LEU A 4 -36.84 3.03 38.06
C LEU A 4 -35.39 3.43 38.37
N LYS A 5 -34.89 3.12 39.58
CA LYS A 5 -33.49 3.35 39.97
C LYS A 5 -32.51 2.40 39.28
N SER A 6 -32.91 1.16 39.02
CA SER A 6 -32.11 0.17 38.28
C SER A 6 -32.01 0.52 36.79
N PHE A 7 -32.98 1.26 36.26
CA PHE A 7 -32.96 1.75 34.88
C PHE A 7 -31.82 2.75 34.62
N SER A 8 -31.49 3.58 35.63
CA SER A 8 -30.44 4.59 35.52
C SER A 8 -29.03 4.00 35.44
N ILE A 9 -28.79 2.82 36.01
CA ILE A 9 -27.49 2.14 35.95
C ILE A 9 -27.28 1.48 34.58
N ILE A 10 -28.37 0.96 33.99
CA ILE A 10 -28.36 0.31 32.66
C ILE A 10 -28.11 1.32 31.54
N LEU A 11 -28.55 2.57 31.71
CA LEU A 11 -28.36 3.62 30.70
C LEU A 11 -26.88 4.09 30.60
N VAL A 12 -26.14 4.08 31.71
CA VAL A 12 -24.73 4.53 31.75
C VAL A 12 -23.80 3.49 31.11
N THR A 13 -24.09 2.19 31.24
CA THR A 13 -23.29 1.13 30.64
C THR A 13 -23.47 0.99 29.14
N PHE A 14 -24.62 1.42 28.57
CA PHE A 14 -24.84 1.38 27.12
C PHE A 14 -24.03 2.45 26.36
N ALA A 15 -23.64 3.55 27.01
CA ALA A 15 -22.85 4.62 26.38
C ALA A 15 -21.39 4.22 26.08
N VAL A 16 -20.89 3.12 26.66
CA VAL A 16 -19.53 2.61 26.39
C VAL A 16 -19.48 1.67 25.18
N PHE A 17 -20.64 1.30 24.61
CA PHE A 17 -20.77 0.40 23.45
C PHE A 17 -20.67 1.08 22.07
N GLY A 18 -20.43 2.39 22.01
CA GLY A 18 -20.18 3.09 20.75
C GLY A 18 -18.72 2.96 20.30
N SER A 19 -18.22 1.73 20.11
CA SER A 19 -16.88 1.51 19.57
C SER A 19 -16.81 2.10 18.16
N TYR A 20 -16.03 3.17 18.05
CA TYR A 20 -15.62 3.87 16.85
C TYR A 20 -15.41 2.89 15.68
N ALA A 21 -16.21 3.01 14.62
CA ALA A 21 -15.90 2.41 13.34
C ALA A 21 -14.66 3.11 12.79
N ALA A 22 -13.47 2.57 13.07
CA ALA A 22 -12.25 3.03 12.46
C ALA A 22 -12.24 2.56 11.00
N SER A 23 -12.56 3.46 10.06
CA SER A 23 -12.32 3.21 8.65
C SER A 23 -10.82 3.35 8.40
N ALA A 24 -10.09 2.24 8.42
CA ALA A 24 -8.83 2.20 7.70
C ALA A 24 -9.19 2.29 6.22
N HIS A 25 -8.63 3.28 5.50
CA HIS A 25 -8.85 3.42 4.06
C HIS A 25 -8.65 2.06 3.38
N ASP A 26 -9.65 1.63 2.61
CA ASP A 26 -9.53 0.50 1.71
C ASP A 26 -8.39 0.82 0.75
N SER A 27 -7.20 0.31 1.06
CA SER A 27 -6.11 0.28 0.11
C SER A 27 -6.64 -0.49 -1.07
N HIS A 28 -6.97 0.18 -2.17
CA HIS A 28 -7.42 -0.47 -3.39
C HIS A 28 -6.47 -1.62 -3.68
N THR A 29 -6.93 -2.85 -3.44
CA THR A 29 -6.14 -4.07 -3.58
C THR A 29 -5.95 -4.30 -5.06
N HIS A 30 -4.98 -3.58 -5.62
CA HIS A 30 -4.56 -3.76 -7.00
C HIS A 30 -4.15 -5.22 -7.14
N SER A 31 -4.69 -5.94 -8.13
CA SER A 31 -4.40 -7.36 -8.34
C SER A 31 -2.99 -7.60 -8.91
N ALA A 32 -2.30 -6.56 -9.36
CA ALA A 32 -0.97 -6.69 -9.98
C ALA A 32 0.10 -7.37 -9.12
N PRO A 33 0.17 -7.22 -7.78
CA PRO A 33 1.09 -7.99 -6.95
C PRO A 33 0.86 -9.50 -7.06
N TRP A 34 -0.40 -9.95 -7.16
CA TRP A 34 -0.74 -11.37 -7.35
C TRP A 34 -0.46 -11.83 -8.78
N GLN A 35 -0.87 -11.04 -9.78
CA GLN A 35 -0.63 -11.35 -11.20
C GLN A 35 0.87 -11.46 -11.52
N ALA A 36 1.72 -10.64 -10.88
CA ALA A 36 3.17 -10.70 -11.03
C ALA A 36 3.78 -12.05 -10.60
N CYS A 37 3.03 -12.87 -9.86
CA CYS A 37 3.47 -14.17 -9.34
C CYS A 37 2.65 -15.37 -9.83
N GLU A 38 1.61 -15.17 -10.65
CA GLU A 38 0.67 -16.22 -11.07
C GLU A 38 1.35 -17.44 -11.72
N ASN A 39 2.41 -17.22 -12.50
CA ASN A 39 3.17 -18.27 -13.18
C ASN A 39 4.61 -18.41 -12.64
N LYS A 40 4.87 -17.96 -11.41
CA LYS A 40 6.20 -17.97 -10.80
C LYS A 40 6.22 -18.85 -9.57
N GLN A 41 7.41 -19.38 -9.26
CA GLN A 41 7.61 -20.15 -8.03
C GLN A 41 7.85 -19.22 -6.84
N LYS A 42 7.68 -19.75 -5.61
CA LYS A 42 8.08 -19.07 -4.38
C LYS A 42 9.53 -18.59 -4.48
N SER A 43 9.80 -17.40 -3.96
CA SER A 43 11.08 -16.69 -3.99
C SER A 43 11.55 -16.22 -5.37
N ALA A 44 10.83 -16.49 -6.46
CA ALA A 44 11.18 -15.96 -7.77
C ALA A 44 11.10 -14.43 -7.80
N GLN A 45 11.97 -13.79 -8.58
CA GLN A 45 11.96 -12.34 -8.76
C GLN A 45 10.67 -11.89 -9.46
N CYS A 46 10.07 -10.81 -8.95
CA CYS A 46 8.84 -10.24 -9.47
C CYS A 46 8.89 -8.71 -9.49
N SER A 47 8.07 -8.11 -10.35
CA SER A 47 7.86 -6.66 -10.41
C SER A 47 6.46 -6.34 -10.94
N PHE A 48 5.90 -5.22 -10.51
CA PHE A 48 4.62 -4.70 -10.99
C PHE A 48 4.59 -3.17 -10.88
N THR A 49 3.64 -2.52 -11.55
CA THR A 49 3.35 -1.09 -11.42
C THR A 49 2.00 -0.84 -10.74
N ASN A 50 1.87 0.30 -10.06
CA ASN A 50 0.57 0.79 -9.59
C ASN A 50 -0.06 1.74 -10.65
N GLY A 51 -1.19 2.35 -10.31
CA GLY A 51 -1.85 3.34 -11.18
C GLY A 51 -1.07 4.65 -11.37
N ASP A 52 -0.02 4.89 -10.58
CA ASP A 52 0.87 6.06 -10.66
C ASP A 52 2.16 5.74 -11.45
N ASP A 53 2.21 4.59 -12.14
CA ASP A 53 3.37 4.05 -12.86
C ASP A 53 4.63 3.81 -12.00
N ASP A 54 4.47 3.80 -10.67
CA ASP A 54 5.56 3.46 -9.76
C ASP A 54 5.96 2.01 -9.93
N LEU A 55 7.25 1.73 -10.05
CA LEU A 55 7.75 0.38 -10.21
C LEU A 55 8.12 -0.26 -8.87
N PHE A 56 7.44 -1.36 -8.55
CA PHE A 56 7.67 -2.19 -7.38
C PHE A 56 8.49 -3.41 -7.79
N LYS A 57 9.56 -3.71 -7.05
CA LYS A 57 10.42 -4.89 -7.26
C LYS A 57 10.54 -5.72 -6.00
N GLY A 58 10.51 -7.04 -6.16
CA GLY A 58 10.30 -7.96 -5.06
C GLY A 58 10.67 -9.40 -5.35
N SER A 59 10.15 -10.28 -4.50
CA SER A 59 10.07 -11.71 -4.76
C SER A 59 8.69 -12.27 -4.40
N CYS A 60 8.29 -13.35 -5.07
CA CYS A 60 7.02 -14.01 -4.83
C CYS A 60 7.04 -14.70 -3.47
N GLN A 61 6.16 -14.28 -2.56
CA GLN A 61 6.01 -14.87 -1.24
C GLN A 61 4.59 -15.41 -1.08
N VAL A 62 4.43 -16.38 -0.19
CA VAL A 62 3.11 -16.90 0.18
C VAL A 62 2.40 -15.82 0.99
N PHE A 63 1.26 -15.38 0.50
CA PHE A 63 0.34 -14.48 1.17
C PHE A 63 -1.00 -15.20 1.27
N THR A 64 -1.42 -15.51 2.49
CA THR A 64 -2.46 -16.51 2.79
C THR A 64 -2.20 -17.81 2.00
N ASP A 65 -2.96 -18.10 0.96
CA ASP A 65 -2.87 -19.36 0.19
C ASP A 65 -2.36 -19.17 -1.25
N THR A 66 -1.99 -17.94 -1.62
CA THR A 66 -1.55 -17.59 -2.99
C THR A 66 -0.18 -16.93 -2.98
N LEU A 67 0.50 -16.91 -4.13
CA LEU A 67 1.74 -16.15 -4.25
C LEU A 67 1.42 -14.69 -4.59
N MET A 68 2.07 -13.79 -3.84
CA MET A 68 2.01 -12.35 -4.05
C MET A 68 3.42 -11.79 -4.15
N CYS A 69 3.62 -10.81 -5.03
CA CYS A 69 4.88 -10.10 -5.17
C CYS A 69 5.10 -9.19 -3.96
N VAL A 70 5.96 -9.61 -3.04
CA VAL A 70 6.33 -8.80 -1.88
C VAL A 70 7.53 -7.95 -2.24
N ARG A 71 7.31 -6.63 -2.24
CA ARG A 71 8.37 -5.65 -2.49
C ARG A 71 9.49 -5.79 -1.46
N ASN A 72 10.73 -5.91 -1.95
CA ASN A 72 11.94 -5.94 -1.12
C ASN A 72 12.99 -4.92 -1.59
N GLN A 73 12.62 -4.01 -2.49
CA GLN A 73 13.44 -2.91 -2.99
C GLN A 73 12.71 -1.56 -2.84
N PRO A 74 13.44 -0.44 -2.83
CA PRO A 74 12.83 0.90 -2.89
C PRO A 74 11.87 1.04 -4.07
N ILE A 75 10.79 1.81 -3.89
CA ILE A 75 9.85 2.14 -4.98
C ILE A 75 10.59 3.06 -5.96
N ILE A 76 10.46 2.78 -7.25
CA ILE A 76 11.00 3.65 -8.29
C ILE A 76 9.86 4.50 -8.82
N HIS A 77 9.84 5.75 -8.41
CA HIS A 77 8.86 6.73 -8.87
C HIS A 77 9.28 7.35 -10.21
N VAL A 78 8.36 7.37 -11.18
CA VAL A 78 8.61 7.94 -12.51
C VAL A 78 9.04 9.41 -12.42
N GLU A 79 8.39 10.21 -11.57
CA GLU A 79 8.74 11.62 -11.35
C GLU A 79 10.20 11.79 -10.85
N THR A 80 10.66 10.86 -10.02
CA THR A 80 12.02 10.91 -9.46
C THR A 80 13.07 10.51 -10.49
N LEU A 81 12.73 9.63 -11.44
CA LEU A 81 13.62 9.27 -12.54
C LEU A 81 13.88 10.48 -13.45
N ASP A 82 12.84 11.24 -13.79
CA ASP A 82 12.97 12.43 -14.64
C ASP A 82 13.84 13.51 -13.99
N LYS A 83 13.64 13.75 -12.68
CA LYS A 83 14.49 14.69 -11.92
C LYS A 83 15.95 14.22 -11.90
N LYS A 84 16.21 12.95 -11.58
CA LYS A 84 17.57 12.40 -11.56
C LYS A 84 18.22 12.42 -12.94
N LEU A 85 17.45 12.20 -14.01
CA LEU A 85 17.95 12.29 -15.38
C LEU A 85 18.36 13.72 -15.70
N LYS A 86 17.52 14.71 -15.40
CA LYS A 86 17.83 16.14 -15.58
C LYS A 86 19.07 16.55 -14.80
N GLU A 87 19.21 16.14 -13.54
CA GLU A 87 20.40 16.41 -12.72
C GLU A 87 21.66 15.74 -13.29
N LYS A 88 21.56 14.49 -13.75
CA LYS A 88 22.67 13.76 -14.35
C LYS A 88 23.11 14.41 -15.66
N VAL A 89 22.16 14.80 -16.51
CA VAL A 89 22.43 15.51 -17.77
C VAL A 89 23.08 16.87 -17.49
N LYS A 90 22.58 17.64 -16.51
CA LYS A 90 23.21 18.89 -16.06
C LYS A 90 24.66 18.67 -15.62
N LYS A 91 24.93 17.62 -14.84
CA LYS A 91 26.28 17.29 -14.36
C LYS A 91 27.25 16.89 -15.48
N VAL A 92 26.75 16.24 -16.52
CA VAL A 92 27.57 15.75 -17.65
C VAL A 92 27.77 16.81 -18.73
N THR A 93 26.73 17.59 -19.03
CA THR A 93 26.73 18.53 -20.16
C THR A 93 26.93 19.99 -19.75
N GLY A 94 26.76 20.31 -18.47
CA GLY A 94 26.73 21.70 -17.98
C GLY A 94 25.50 22.49 -18.46
N VAL A 95 24.57 21.86 -19.18
CA VAL A 95 23.37 22.49 -19.72
C VAL A 95 22.19 22.22 -18.78
N ASP A 96 21.55 23.29 -18.35
CA ASP A 96 20.25 23.23 -17.70
C ASP A 96 19.17 22.94 -18.74
N LEU A 97 18.59 21.73 -18.72
CA LEU A 97 17.36 21.45 -19.47
C LEU A 97 16.20 22.20 -18.82
N HIS A 98 16.00 23.45 -19.25
CA HIS A 98 14.76 24.17 -19.02
C HIS A 98 13.73 23.70 -20.05
N ASN A 99 12.54 23.34 -19.55
CA ASN A 99 11.37 23.06 -20.38
C ASN A 99 10.77 24.36 -20.88
#